data_AF-A0A3D3WCG9-F1
#
_entry.id   AF-A0A3D3WCG9-F1
#
_cell.length_a   1.000
_cell.length_b   1.000
_cell.length_c   1.000
_cell.angle_alpha   90.00
_cell.angle_beta   90.00
_cell.angle_gamma   90.00
#
_symmetry.space_group_name_H-M   'P 1'
#
loop_
_entity.id
_entity.type
_entity.pdbx_description
1 polymer ?
#
loop_
_entity_poly.entity_id
_entity_poly.type
_entity_poly.pdbx_seq_one_letter_code
_entity_poly.pdbx_strand_id
1 'polypeptide(L)'
;MTLQLETIEWFQAAAGQSRPVLLYGMGNGAEKILRKCRDEGVAVSGLFASDAFVRGQQFAGFKVKSYSQIRQEYPEALVIIAFGTSDPTVLERITAMEQDYTVLAPDLALFGEDRSILSFEDELEQAYHLYEPASRAVYLNLLNYKITGKLSYLRAATSPK
;
A
#
# COMPACT_ATOMS: atom_id res chain seq x y z
N MET A 1 -4.35 20.45 -20.17
CA MET A 1 -4.36 20.98 -18.78
C MET A 1 -3.68 19.90 -17.98
N THR A 2 -2.43 20.10 -17.56
CA THR A 2 -1.65 19.02 -16.94
C THR A 2 -2.36 18.49 -15.70
N LEU A 3 -2.55 17.17 -15.63
CA LEU A 3 -3.14 16.51 -14.47
C LEU A 3 -2.30 16.81 -13.23
N GLN A 4 -2.95 17.22 -12.13
CA GLN A 4 -2.29 17.37 -10.84
C GLN A 4 -2.28 16.02 -10.14
N LEU A 5 -1.17 15.30 -10.29
CA LEU A 5 -0.93 14.02 -9.66
C LEU A 5 0.16 14.14 -8.59
N GLU A 6 0.07 13.27 -7.59
CA GLU A 6 1.19 12.99 -6.70
C GLU A 6 2.37 12.46 -7.52
N THR A 7 3.59 12.71 -7.09
CA THR A 7 4.81 12.29 -7.82
C THR A 7 5.76 11.44 -7.00
N ILE A 8 5.48 11.29 -5.70
CA ILE A 8 6.25 10.44 -4.80
C ILE A 8 5.56 9.08 -4.72
N GLU A 9 6.21 8.06 -5.28
CA GLU A 9 5.71 6.69 -5.22
C GLU A 9 5.85 6.11 -3.82
N TRP A 10 5.00 5.14 -3.48
CA TRP A 10 4.94 4.54 -2.14
C TRP A 10 6.30 4.03 -1.63
N PHE A 11 7.14 3.48 -2.50
CA PHE A 11 8.47 2.97 -2.12
C PHE A 11 9.48 4.09 -1.89
N GLN A 12 9.36 5.21 -2.61
CA GLN A 12 10.16 6.41 -2.35
C GLN A 12 9.76 7.04 -1.01
N ALA A 13 8.45 7.10 -0.72
CA ALA A 13 7.94 7.55 0.57
C ALA A 13 8.43 6.65 1.72
N ALA A 14 8.50 5.33 1.50
CA ALA A 14 9.03 4.38 2.47
C ALA A 14 10.56 4.50 2.64
N ALA A 15 11.32 4.71 1.56
CA ALA A 15 12.77 4.90 1.60
C ALA A 15 13.18 6.19 2.33
N GLY A 16 12.39 7.25 2.20
CA GLY A 16 12.64 8.54 2.85
C GLY A 16 12.22 8.61 4.32
N GLN A 17 11.72 7.52 4.89
CA GLN A 17 11.17 7.50 6.25
C GLN A 17 12.22 7.14 7.30
N SER A 18 12.25 7.87 8.41
CA SER A 18 13.11 7.54 9.56
C SER A 18 12.51 6.46 10.48
N ARG A 19 11.18 6.34 10.47
CA ARG A 19 10.43 5.32 11.20
C ARG A 19 10.58 3.93 10.56
N PRO A 20 10.52 2.84 11.36
CA PRO A 20 10.51 1.47 10.86
C PRO A 20 9.45 1.22 9.78
N VAL A 21 9.81 0.45 8.76
CA VAL A 21 8.86 -0.02 7.73
C VAL A 21 8.47 -1.46 8.06
N LEU A 22 7.18 -1.67 8.31
CA LEU A 22 6.61 -2.97 8.65
C LEU A 22 5.72 -3.47 7.53
N LEU A 23 5.71 -4.77 7.33
CA LEU A 23 4.87 -5.42 6.32
C LEU A 23 3.76 -6.21 6.99
N TYR A 24 2.52 -5.90 6.62
CA TYR A 24 1.34 -6.59 7.11
C TYR A 24 0.84 -7.59 6.08
N GLY A 25 1.00 -8.88 6.37
CA GLY A 25 0.60 -9.98 5.49
C GLY A 25 1.77 -10.87 5.08
N MET A 26 1.41 -12.06 4.59
CA MET A 26 2.32 -13.10 4.15
C MET A 26 1.72 -13.80 2.93
N GLY A 27 2.55 -14.17 1.97
CA GLY A 27 2.13 -14.72 0.67
C GLY A 27 2.68 -13.92 -0.51
N ASN A 28 2.18 -14.18 -1.72
CA ASN A 28 2.75 -13.67 -2.97
C ASN A 28 2.83 -12.13 -3.03
N GLY A 29 1.83 -11.43 -2.49
CA GLY A 29 1.84 -9.97 -2.39
C GLY A 29 3.02 -9.48 -1.52
N ALA A 30 3.26 -10.13 -0.39
CA ALA A 30 4.40 -9.83 0.48
C ALA A 30 5.74 -10.10 -0.21
N GLU A 31 5.88 -11.19 -0.97
CA GLU A 31 7.12 -11.45 -1.71
C GLU A 31 7.44 -10.37 -2.73
N LYS A 32 6.42 -9.87 -3.45
CA LYS A 32 6.58 -8.79 -4.43
C LYS A 32 6.98 -7.48 -3.77
N ILE A 33 6.32 -7.11 -2.67
CA ILE A 33 6.68 -5.89 -1.92
C ILE A 33 8.10 -6.01 -1.37
N LEU A 34 8.47 -7.15 -0.79
CA LEU A 34 9.83 -7.37 -0.28
C LEU A 34 10.89 -7.28 -1.37
N ARG A 35 10.60 -7.78 -2.58
CA ARG A 35 11.48 -7.63 -3.74
C ARG A 35 11.63 -6.16 -4.14
N LYS A 36 10.51 -5.46 -4.35
CA LYS A 36 10.53 -4.03 -4.69
C LYS A 36 11.25 -3.19 -3.62
N CYS A 37 11.01 -3.46 -2.34
CA CYS A 37 11.72 -2.81 -1.24
C CYS A 37 13.24 -3.05 -1.33
N ARG A 38 13.68 -4.26 -1.64
CA ARG A 38 15.11 -4.58 -1.79
C ARG A 38 15.73 -3.83 -2.96
N ASP A 39 15.05 -3.81 -4.10
CA ASP A 39 15.52 -3.19 -5.33
C ASP A 39 15.62 -1.65 -5.18
N GLU A 40 14.72 -1.06 -4.38
CA GLU A 40 14.63 0.38 -4.12
C GLU A 40 15.33 0.82 -2.81
N GLY A 41 16.01 -0.08 -2.11
CA GLY A 41 16.76 0.23 -0.87
C GLY A 41 15.90 0.50 0.37
N VAL A 42 14.63 0.09 0.39
CA VAL A 42 13.74 0.19 1.55
C VAL A 42 14.02 -0.94 2.54
N ALA A 43 14.47 -0.59 3.75
CA ALA A 43 14.73 -1.55 4.82
C ALA A 43 13.45 -1.96 5.56
N VAL A 44 12.97 -3.18 5.32
CA VAL A 44 11.82 -3.74 6.05
C VAL A 44 12.27 -4.26 7.42
N SER A 45 11.72 -3.69 8.49
CA SER A 45 12.11 -3.97 9.88
C SER A 45 11.39 -5.18 10.48
N GLY A 46 10.22 -5.54 9.96
CA GLY A 46 9.46 -6.67 10.48
C GLY A 46 8.22 -7.01 9.69
N LEU A 47 7.74 -8.24 9.90
CA LEU A 47 6.53 -8.79 9.30
C LEU A 47 5.54 -9.18 10.38
N PHE A 48 4.26 -8.94 10.12
CA PHE A 48 3.21 -9.35 11.03
C PHE A 48 1.94 -9.79 10.32
N ALA A 49 1.10 -10.46 11.09
CA ALA A 49 -0.27 -10.81 10.71
C ALA A 49 -1.23 -10.44 11.84
N SER A 50 -2.53 -10.49 11.55
CA SER A 50 -3.56 -10.41 12.60
C SER A 50 -3.34 -11.54 13.61
N ASP A 51 -3.59 -11.27 14.89
CA ASP A 51 -3.28 -12.18 16.01
C ASP A 51 -3.82 -13.60 15.80
N ALA A 52 -5.02 -13.74 15.24
CA ALA A 52 -5.64 -15.03 14.95
C ALA A 52 -4.83 -15.92 13.99
N PHE A 53 -3.93 -15.34 13.19
CA PHE A 53 -3.17 -15.99 12.12
C PHE A 53 -1.70 -16.23 12.47
N VAL A 54 -1.27 -15.93 13.70
CA VAL A 54 0.12 -16.14 14.14
C VAL A 54 0.25 -17.45 14.92
N ARG A 55 1.20 -18.28 14.50
CA ARG A 55 1.54 -19.59 15.05
C ARG A 55 3.06 -19.76 15.25
N GLY A 56 3.81 -18.64 15.23
CA GLY A 56 5.27 -18.64 15.36
C GLY A 56 6.02 -18.98 14.06
N GLN A 57 5.33 -18.93 12.92
CA GLN A 57 5.89 -19.18 11.60
C GLN A 57 6.93 -18.13 11.18
N GLN A 58 7.76 -18.49 10.21
CA GLN A 58 8.70 -17.59 9.55
C GLN A 58 8.27 -17.35 8.09
N PHE A 59 8.59 -16.18 7.57
CA PHE A 59 8.36 -15.81 6.18
C PHE A 59 9.50 -14.93 5.69
N ALA A 60 10.12 -15.30 4.56
CA ALA A 60 11.24 -14.57 3.96
C ALA A 60 12.38 -14.23 4.95
N GLY A 61 12.65 -15.12 5.91
CA GLY A 61 13.68 -14.92 6.95
C GLY A 61 13.23 -14.11 8.18
N PHE A 62 12.00 -13.58 8.18
CA PHE A 62 11.42 -12.90 9.33
C PHE A 62 10.56 -13.84 10.16
N LYS A 63 10.65 -13.76 11.49
CA LYS A 63 9.63 -14.32 12.37
C LYS A 63 8.36 -13.46 12.27
N VAL A 64 7.24 -14.08 11.91
CA VAL A 64 5.96 -13.39 11.80
C VAL A 64 5.42 -13.10 13.21
N LYS A 65 5.19 -11.83 13.50
CA LYS A 65 4.67 -11.36 14.80
C LYS A 65 3.16 -11.14 14.75
N SER A 66 2.51 -11.16 15.91
CA SER A 66 1.12 -10.72 16.03
C SER A 66 1.03 -9.19 16.02
N TYR A 67 -0.14 -8.65 15.69
CA TYR A 67 -0.36 -7.21 15.72
C TYR A 67 -0.17 -6.66 17.14
N SER A 68 -0.61 -7.40 18.16
CA SER A 68 -0.36 -7.05 19.57
C SER A 68 1.14 -6.94 19.89
N GLN A 69 1.99 -7.84 19.36
CA GLN A 69 3.44 -7.74 19.54
C GLN A 69 4.03 -6.54 18.80
N ILE A 70 3.55 -6.26 17.58
CA ILE A 70 3.98 -5.08 16.81
C ILE A 70 3.70 -3.79 17.57
N ARG A 71 2.50 -3.63 18.15
CA ARG A 71 2.17 -2.41 18.91
C ARG A 71 3.06 -2.17 20.11
N GLN A 72 3.63 -3.22 20.70
CA GLN A 72 4.55 -3.10 21.83
C GLN A 72 5.97 -2.75 21.38
N GLU A 73 6.43 -3.32 20.27
CA GLU A 73 7.81 -3.18 19.80
C GLU A 73 8.02 -1.96 18.89
N TYR A 74 7.01 -1.60 18.11
CA TYR A 74 7.02 -0.52 17.13
C TYR A 74 5.84 0.42 17.39
N PRO A 75 5.92 1.30 18.40
CA PRO A 75 4.82 2.23 18.71
C PRO A 75 4.56 3.21 17.56
N GLU A 76 5.57 3.49 16.74
CA GLU A 76 5.45 4.29 15.52
C GLU A 76 6.13 3.57 14.36
N ALA A 77 5.41 3.44 13.24
CA ALA A 77 5.92 2.80 12.03
C ALA A 77 5.15 3.25 10.78
N LEU A 78 5.74 2.99 9.62
CA LEU A 78 5.02 2.90 8.36
C LEU A 78 4.64 1.43 8.13
N VAL A 79 3.36 1.15 7.96
CA VAL A 79 2.84 -0.18 7.66
C VAL A 79 2.48 -0.27 6.18
N ILE A 80 3.01 -1.29 5.50
CA ILE A 80 2.64 -1.64 4.14
C ILE A 80 1.73 -2.86 4.17
N ILE A 81 0.52 -2.74 3.62
CA ILE A 81 -0.42 -3.84 3.46
C ILE A 81 0.00 -4.68 2.25
N ALA A 82 0.17 -5.98 2.47
CA ALA A 82 0.71 -6.91 1.48
C ALA A 82 -0.32 -7.92 0.95
N PHE A 83 -1.60 -7.58 1.04
CA PHE A 83 -2.70 -8.44 0.63
C PHE A 83 -3.93 -7.59 0.24
N GLY A 84 -4.77 -8.13 -0.65
CA GLY A 84 -6.09 -7.58 -0.93
C GLY A 84 -7.13 -8.18 0.02
N THR A 85 -8.09 -7.37 0.46
CA THR A 85 -9.24 -7.85 1.24
C THR A 85 -10.50 -7.07 0.91
N SER A 86 -11.65 -7.74 0.97
CA SER A 86 -12.98 -7.12 1.00
C SER A 86 -13.75 -7.46 2.28
N ASP A 87 -13.09 -8.12 3.24
CA ASP A 87 -13.69 -8.51 4.51
C ASP A 87 -13.88 -7.27 5.39
N PRO A 88 -15.12 -6.93 5.80
CA PRO A 88 -15.40 -5.72 6.58
C PRO A 88 -14.62 -5.64 7.89
N THR A 89 -14.46 -6.76 8.60
CA THR A 89 -13.74 -6.81 9.87
C THR A 89 -12.24 -6.56 9.68
N VAL A 90 -11.66 -6.98 8.56
CA VAL A 90 -10.27 -6.66 8.21
C VAL A 90 -10.13 -5.19 7.80
N LEU A 91 -11.10 -4.64 7.05
CA LEU A 91 -11.10 -3.23 6.65
C LEU A 91 -11.25 -2.27 7.84
N GLU A 92 -12.11 -2.61 8.81
CA GLU A 92 -12.24 -1.87 10.08
C GLU A 92 -10.92 -1.87 10.86
N ARG A 93 -10.23 -3.02 10.90
CA ARG A 93 -8.91 -3.11 11.55
C ARG A 93 -7.85 -2.25 10.86
N ILE A 94 -7.84 -2.22 9.53
CA ILE A 94 -6.95 -1.34 8.75
C ILE A 94 -7.25 0.13 9.06
N THR A 95 -8.53 0.49 9.10
CA THR A 95 -8.99 1.85 9.42
C THR A 95 -8.58 2.27 10.84
N ALA A 96 -8.71 1.36 11.81
CA ALA A 96 -8.24 1.59 13.17
C ALA A 96 -6.71 1.74 13.24
N MET A 97 -5.96 1.00 12.42
CA MET A 97 -4.50 1.10 12.35
C MET A 97 -4.02 2.45 11.82
N GLU A 98 -4.77 3.09 10.92
CA GLU A 98 -4.47 4.45 10.41
C GLU A 98 -4.51 5.55 11.49
N GLN A 99 -5.05 5.26 12.69
CA GLN A 99 -4.99 6.19 13.82
C GLN A 99 -3.60 6.24 14.48
N ASP A 100 -2.88 5.12 14.47
CA ASP A 100 -1.61 4.94 15.16
C ASP A 100 -0.41 4.92 14.18
N TYR A 101 -0.64 4.50 12.92
CA TYR A 101 0.40 4.26 11.93
C TYR A 101 0.14 5.00 10.62
N THR A 102 1.22 5.29 9.89
CA THR A 102 1.09 5.59 8.46
C THR A 102 0.86 4.27 7.72
N VAL A 103 -0.29 4.10 7.05
CA VAL A 103 -0.63 2.85 6.36
C VAL A 103 -0.69 3.07 4.85
N LEU A 104 0.05 2.26 4.10
CA LEU A 104 0.03 2.22 2.65
C LEU A 104 -0.46 0.85 2.17
N ALA A 105 -1.26 0.83 1.11
CA ALA A 105 -1.63 -0.37 0.36
C ALA A 105 -1.20 -0.18 -1.10
N PRO A 106 0.02 -0.59 -1.46
CA PRO A 106 0.50 -0.48 -2.83
C PRO A 106 -0.35 -1.29 -3.82
N ASP A 107 -0.61 -0.70 -4.98
CA ASP A 107 -1.15 -1.42 -6.13
C ASP A 107 0.01 -2.16 -6.82
N LEU A 108 -0.09 -3.48 -6.90
CA LEU A 108 0.90 -4.33 -7.56
C LEU A 108 0.24 -5.16 -8.65
N ALA A 109 0.94 -5.30 -9.77
CA ALA A 109 0.53 -6.16 -10.87
C ALA A 109 0.37 -7.60 -10.38
N LEU A 110 -0.76 -8.24 -10.71
CA LEU A 110 -0.97 -9.66 -10.37
C LEU A 110 -0.01 -10.58 -11.12
N PHE A 111 0.27 -10.25 -12.38
CA PHE A 111 1.19 -10.97 -13.28
C PHE A 111 2.07 -9.97 -14.02
N GLY A 112 3.28 -10.39 -14.41
CA GLY A 112 4.24 -9.53 -15.08
C GLY A 112 5.01 -8.61 -14.14
N GLU A 113 5.64 -7.60 -14.71
CA GLU A 113 6.46 -6.62 -14.00
C GLU A 113 5.62 -5.42 -13.54
N ASP A 114 5.96 -4.90 -12.36
CA ASP A 114 5.37 -3.66 -11.85
C ASP A 114 5.97 -2.47 -12.60
N ARG A 115 5.14 -1.80 -13.41
CA ARG A 115 5.49 -0.57 -14.11
C ARG A 115 4.91 0.63 -13.37
N SER A 116 5.73 1.66 -13.13
CA SER A 116 5.26 2.92 -12.56
C SER A 116 4.17 3.53 -13.43
N ILE A 117 3.04 3.90 -12.83
CA ILE A 117 1.94 4.54 -13.55
C ILE A 117 2.36 5.91 -14.12
N LEU A 118 3.35 6.58 -13.52
CA LEU A 118 3.88 7.85 -14.00
C LEU A 118 4.58 7.73 -15.36
N SER A 119 5.03 6.53 -15.73
CA SER A 119 5.69 6.27 -17.02
C SER A 119 4.73 6.21 -18.23
N PHE A 120 3.44 6.46 -18.01
CA PHE A 120 2.41 6.60 -19.05
C PHE A 120 2.04 8.06 -19.33
N GLU A 121 2.82 9.02 -18.82
CA GLU A 121 2.84 10.44 -19.19
C GLU A 121 1.55 10.99 -19.85
N ASP A 122 1.57 11.24 -21.17
CA ASP A 122 0.48 11.85 -21.92
C ASP A 122 -0.74 10.92 -22.04
N GLU A 123 -0.56 9.61 -22.02
CA GLU A 123 -1.66 8.63 -22.08
C GLU A 123 -2.61 8.77 -20.88
N LEU A 124 -2.10 9.19 -19.71
CA LEU A 124 -2.94 9.47 -18.54
C LEU A 124 -3.86 10.67 -18.77
N GLU A 125 -3.35 11.75 -19.36
CA GLU A 125 -4.15 12.95 -19.69
C GLU A 125 -5.16 12.65 -20.79
N GLN A 126 -4.76 11.89 -21.81
CA GLN A 126 -5.68 11.45 -22.88
C GLN A 126 -6.84 10.63 -22.32
N ALA A 127 -6.57 9.65 -21.45
CA ALA A 127 -7.60 8.83 -20.81
C ALA A 127 -8.54 9.68 -19.92
N TYR A 128 -8.00 10.65 -19.17
CA TYR A 128 -8.79 11.56 -18.35
C TYR A 128 -9.90 12.27 -19.16
N HIS A 129 -9.58 12.69 -20.39
CA HIS A 129 -10.53 13.40 -21.25
C HIS A 129 -11.66 12.53 -21.80
N LEU A 130 -11.51 11.21 -21.80
CA LEU A 130 -12.54 10.25 -22.19
C LEU A 130 -13.66 10.10 -21.15
N TYR A 131 -13.39 10.48 -19.89
CA TYR A 131 -14.35 10.35 -18.79
C TYR A 131 -15.29 11.55 -18.66
N GLU A 132 -16.52 11.27 -18.23
CA GLU A 132 -17.49 12.28 -17.78
C GLU A 132 -17.02 13.00 -16.49
N PRO A 133 -17.52 14.21 -16.19
CA PRO A 133 -17.06 14.99 -15.04
C PRO A 133 -17.05 14.25 -13.70
N ALA A 134 -18.07 13.43 -13.40
CA ALA A 134 -18.13 12.66 -12.16
C ALA A 134 -17.05 11.56 -12.09
N SER A 135 -16.76 10.91 -13.21
CA SER A 135 -15.75 9.83 -13.30
C SER A 135 -14.32 10.36 -13.30
N ARG A 136 -14.09 11.62 -13.72
CA ARG A 136 -12.77 12.27 -13.67
C ARG A 136 -12.19 12.34 -12.26
N ALA A 137 -13.01 12.62 -11.26
CA ALA A 137 -12.56 12.65 -9.86
C ALA A 137 -12.13 11.26 -9.37
N VAL A 138 -12.92 10.23 -9.69
CA VAL A 138 -12.59 8.83 -9.38
C VAL A 138 -11.29 8.41 -10.08
N TYR A 139 -11.12 8.76 -11.36
CA TYR A 139 -9.92 8.47 -12.12
C TYR A 139 -8.66 9.09 -11.48
N LEU A 140 -8.70 10.39 -11.14
CA LEU A 140 -7.59 11.06 -10.46
C LEU A 140 -7.25 10.42 -9.11
N ASN A 141 -8.27 10.06 -8.32
CA ASN A 141 -8.06 9.36 -7.06
C ASN A 141 -7.42 7.97 -7.28
N LEU A 142 -7.86 7.22 -8.28
CA LEU A 142 -7.24 5.92 -8.61
C LEU A 142 -5.78 6.08 -9.05
N LEU A 143 -5.45 7.09 -9.87
CA LEU A 143 -4.06 7.36 -10.25
C LEU A 143 -3.20 7.68 -9.03
N ASN A 144 -3.67 8.60 -8.17
CA ASN A 144 -2.94 8.96 -6.95
C ASN A 144 -2.82 7.79 -5.97
N TYR A 145 -3.81 6.90 -5.90
CA TYR A 145 -3.71 5.64 -5.16
C TYR A 145 -2.63 4.72 -5.75
N LYS A 146 -2.61 4.53 -7.07
CA LYS A 146 -1.60 3.69 -7.75
C LYS A 146 -0.17 4.21 -7.53
N ILE A 147 0.00 5.53 -7.45
CA ILE A 147 1.29 6.17 -7.17
C ILE A 147 1.67 5.97 -5.69
N THR A 148 0.79 6.41 -4.79
CA THR A 148 1.15 6.64 -3.39
C THR A 148 0.84 5.45 -2.47
N GLY A 149 -0.04 4.54 -2.87
CA GLY A 149 -0.62 3.51 -2.02
C GLY A 149 -1.49 4.06 -0.87
N LYS A 150 -1.79 5.36 -0.81
CA LYS A 150 -2.56 5.94 0.31
C LYS A 150 -4.03 5.51 0.24
N LEU A 151 -4.53 4.97 1.36
CA LEU A 151 -5.92 4.48 1.46
C LEU A 151 -6.97 5.59 1.33
N SER A 152 -6.62 6.85 1.63
CA SER A 152 -7.53 8.00 1.45
C SER A 152 -7.95 8.17 -0.01
N TYR A 153 -7.02 8.03 -0.96
CA TYR A 153 -7.32 8.07 -2.38
C TYR A 153 -8.18 6.89 -2.80
N LEU A 154 -7.89 5.68 -2.31
CA LEU A 154 -8.71 4.50 -2.60
C LEU A 154 -10.15 4.68 -2.11
N ARG A 155 -10.34 5.20 -0.89
CA ARG A 155 -11.67 5.50 -0.33
C ARG A 155 -12.41 6.56 -1.14
N ALA A 156 -11.72 7.59 -1.60
CA ALA A 156 -12.30 8.64 -2.45
C ALA A 156 -12.58 8.18 -3.90
N ALA A 157 -12.09 7.00 -4.27
CA ALA A 157 -12.34 6.37 -5.57
C ALA A 157 -13.47 5.33 -5.54
N THR A 158 -14.16 5.15 -4.41
CA THR A 158 -15.32 4.26 -4.34
C THR A 158 -16.62 5.01 -4.61
N SER A 159 -17.56 4.33 -5.25
CA SER A 159 -18.97 4.73 -5.30
C SER A 159 -19.80 3.74 -4.49
N PRO A 160 -20.98 4.14 -3.97
CA PRO A 160 -21.95 3.18 -3.46
C PRO A 160 -22.19 2.06 -4.48
N LYS A 161 -22.30 0.82 -3.99
CA LYS A 161 -22.72 -0.33 -4.79
C LYS A 161 -24.23 -0.35 -4.96
#